data_AF-A0ABD0QQ18-F1
#
_entry.id   AF-A0ABD0QQ18-F1
#
_cell.length_a   1.000
_cell.length_b   1.000
_cell.length_c   1.000
_cell.angle_alpha   90.00
_cell.angle_beta   90.00
_cell.angle_gamma   90.00
#
_symmetry.space_group_name_H-M   'P 1'
#
loop_
_entity.id
_entity.type
_entity.pdbx_description
1 polymer ?
#
loop_
_entity_poly.entity_id
_entity_poly.type
_entity_poly.pdbx_seq_one_letter_code
_entity_poly.pdbx_strand_id
1 'polypeptide(L)' 'PVKSQPVLFTHSVHYTQIAVHHVKGLHGAYDVMFIGTDDGRLQKAVNVAGIMHIIEEIQLFPEKQPVQNMELDSTK' A
#
# COMPACT_ATOMS: atom_id res chain seq x y z
N PRO A 1 -9.03 -14.42 2.65
CA PRO A 1 -7.60 -14.18 3.00
C PRO A 1 -6.78 -15.49 2.91
N VAL A 2 -5.55 -15.44 2.35
CA VAL A 2 -4.72 -16.64 2.08
C VAL A 2 -4.34 -17.42 3.35
N LYS A 3 -4.35 -16.77 4.52
CA LYS A 3 -4.07 -17.39 5.84
C LYS A 3 -5.21 -17.18 6.85
N SER A 4 -6.42 -16.92 6.36
CA SER A 4 -7.58 -16.53 7.19
C SER A 4 -7.39 -15.29 8.06
N GLN A 5 -6.31 -14.52 7.83
CA GLN A 5 -6.00 -13.29 8.54
C GLN A 5 -5.84 -12.13 7.55
N PRO A 6 -6.35 -10.93 7.87
CA PRO A 6 -6.10 -9.74 7.08
C PRO A 6 -4.61 -9.36 7.13
N VAL A 7 -4.10 -8.83 6.02
CA VAL A 7 -2.70 -8.42 5.90
C VAL A 7 -2.47 -7.02 6.48
N LEU A 8 -3.52 -6.19 6.50
CA LEU A 8 -3.56 -4.88 7.13
C LEU A 8 -4.97 -4.66 7.70
N PHE A 9 -5.03 -4.17 8.92
CA PHE A 9 -6.27 -3.78 9.58
C PHE A 9 -6.05 -2.41 10.23
N THR A 10 -6.95 -1.46 9.96
CA THR A 10 -6.87 -0.09 10.46
C THR A 10 -8.25 0.40 10.88
N HIS A 11 -8.28 1.29 11.88
CA HIS A 11 -9.49 1.95 12.36
C HIS A 11 -9.57 3.45 12.02
N SER A 12 -8.45 4.04 11.58
CA SER A 12 -8.29 5.50 11.47
C SER A 12 -8.12 5.99 10.04
N VAL A 13 -8.04 5.08 9.06
CA VAL A 13 -7.79 5.41 7.66
C VAL A 13 -8.73 4.60 6.79
N HIS A 14 -9.42 5.25 5.86
CA HIS A 14 -10.21 4.56 4.85
C HIS A 14 -9.37 4.39 3.59
N TYR A 15 -9.00 3.14 3.31
CA TYR A 15 -8.29 2.80 2.09
C TYR A 15 -9.28 2.63 0.94
N THR A 16 -8.93 3.21 -0.20
CA THR A 16 -9.77 3.20 -1.40
C THR A 16 -9.21 2.25 -2.46
N GLN A 17 -7.90 2.28 -2.68
CA GLN A 17 -7.23 1.53 -3.75
C GLN A 17 -5.99 0.83 -3.21
N ILE A 18 -5.63 -0.31 -3.84
CA ILE A 18 -4.38 -1.01 -3.56
C ILE A 18 -3.76 -1.54 -4.85
N ALA A 19 -2.44 -1.41 -4.96
CA ALA A 19 -1.63 -2.08 -5.97
C ALA A 19 -0.44 -2.76 -5.28
N VAL A 20 -0.05 -3.94 -5.74
CA VAL A 20 1.00 -4.73 -5.11
C VAL A 20 2.10 -5.02 -6.14
N HIS A 21 3.34 -4.73 -5.75
CA HIS A 21 4.53 -5.04 -6.53
C HIS A 21 5.36 -6.10 -5.81
N HIS A 22 5.59 -7.23 -6.47
CA HIS A 22 6.51 -8.24 -5.98
C HIS A 22 7.95 -7.89 -6.39
N VAL A 23 8.81 -7.59 -5.41
CA VAL A 23 10.17 -7.09 -5.65
C VAL A 23 11.21 -7.99 -5.00
N LYS A 24 12.30 -8.27 -5.71
CA LYS A 24 13.48 -8.96 -5.15
C LYS A 24 14.36 -7.97 -4.39
N GLY A 25 14.37 -8.06 -3.06
CA GLY A 25 15.26 -7.33 -2.18
C GLY A 25 16.55 -8.08 -1.85
N LEU A 26 17.35 -7.52 -0.95
CA LEU A 26 18.65 -8.09 -0.54
C LEU A 26 18.52 -9.46 0.14
N HIS A 27 17.47 -9.66 0.95
CA HIS A 27 17.29 -10.85 1.78
C HIS A 27 16.17 -11.78 1.31
N GLY A 28 15.51 -11.46 0.18
CA GLY A 28 14.38 -12.24 -0.31
C GLY A 28 13.46 -11.40 -1.19
N ALA A 29 12.35 -12.00 -1.60
CA ALA A 29 11.30 -11.30 -2.31
C ALA A 29 10.25 -10.76 -1.33
N TYR A 30 9.70 -9.60 -1.64
CA TYR A 30 8.76 -8.88 -0.80
C TYR A 30 7.58 -8.39 -1.62
N ASP A 31 6.40 -8.44 -1.02
CA ASP A 31 5.21 -7.79 -1.55
C ASP A 31 5.19 -6.34 -1.03
N VAL A 32 5.50 -5.41 -1.91
CA VAL A 32 5.41 -3.97 -1.65
C VAL A 32 4.02 -3.50 -2.04
N MET A 33 3.29 -2.93 -1.09
CA MET A 33 1.93 -2.44 -1.27
C MET A 33 1.94 -0.93 -1.43
N PHE A 34 1.20 -0.45 -2.42
CA PHE A 34 0.85 0.96 -2.60
C PHE A 34 -0.64 1.08 -2.30
N ILE A 35 -1.01 1.95 -1.37
CA ILE A 35 -2.37 2.01 -0.84
C ILE A 35 -2.87 3.46 -0.89
N GLY A 36 -3.91 3.70 -1.66
CA GLY A 36 -4.59 4.99 -1.75
C GLY A 36 -5.64 5.15 -0.65
N THR A 37 -5.87 6.39 -0.24
CA THR A 37 -6.81 6.76 0.82
C THR A 37 -7.92 7.69 0.31
N ASP A 38 -8.97 7.85 1.11
CA ASP A 38 -10.09 8.75 0.84
C ASP A 38 -9.75 10.25 0.96
N ASP A 39 -8.62 10.60 1.60
CA ASP A 39 -8.13 11.98 1.74
C ASP A 39 -6.95 12.33 0.82
N GLY A 40 -6.59 11.43 -0.09
CA GLY A 40 -5.65 11.71 -1.18
C GLY A 40 -4.20 11.40 -0.85
N ARG A 41 -3.95 10.61 0.19
CA ARG A 41 -2.63 10.08 0.52
C ARG A 41 -2.39 8.74 -0.14
N LEU A 42 -1.13 8.52 -0.52
CA LEU A 42 -0.57 7.24 -0.94
C LEU A 42 0.37 6.75 0.15
N GLN A 43 0.13 5.56 0.67
CA GLN A 43 1.04 4.87 1.57
C GLN A 43 1.77 3.76 0.82
N LYS A 44 3.09 3.67 1.01
CA LYS A 44 3.87 2.52 0.58
C LYS A 44 4.21 1.68 1.80
N ALA A 45 3.93 0.39 1.73
CA ALA A 45 4.09 -0.52 2.85
C ALA A 45 4.66 -1.87 2.42
N VAL A 46 5.19 -2.62 3.37
CA VAL A 46 5.66 -4.00 3.16
C VAL A 46 5.21 -4.88 4.31
N ASN A 47 4.80 -6.11 4.01
CA ASN A 47 4.60 -7.12 5.04
C ASN A 47 5.92 -7.86 5.30
N VAL A 48 6.43 -7.79 6.52
CA VAL A 48 7.59 -8.56 6.97
C VAL A 48 7.17 -9.43 8.15
N ALA A 49 7.29 -10.75 7.98
CA ALA A 49 6.96 -11.73 9.02
C ALA A 49 5.54 -11.59 9.61
N GLY A 50 4.55 -11.19 8.79
CA GLY A 50 3.16 -11.00 9.23
C GLY A 50 2.86 -9.60 9.77
N ILE A 51 3.86 -8.73 9.87
CA ILE A 51 3.71 -7.35 10.37
C ILE A 51 3.80 -6.37 9.21
N MET A 52 2.78 -5.53 9.09
CA MET A 52 2.77 -4.45 8.10
C MET A 52 3.64 -3.28 8.58
N HIS A 53 4.54 -2.82 7.72
CA HIS A 53 5.38 -1.65 7.96
C HIS A 53 5.11 -0.60 6.89
N ILE A 54 4.69 0.60 7.30
CA ILE A 54 4.58 1.75 6.41
C ILE A 54 5.99 2.33 6.22
N ILE A 55 6.44 2.38 4.97
CA ILE A 55 7.75 2.90 4.58
C ILE A 55 7.67 4.42 4.40
N GLU A 56 6.64 4.88 3.70
CA GLU A 56 6.43 6.29 3.37
C GLU A 56 4.95 6.59 3.14
N GLU A 57 4.59 7.86 3.34
CA GLU A 57 3.27 8.42 3.06
C GLU A 57 3.43 9.73 2.27
N ILE A 58 2.68 9.88 1.19
CA ILE A 58 2.76 11.03 0.28
C ILE A 58 1.35 11.57 0.04
N GLN A 59 1.18 12.90 0.18
CA GLN A 59 -0.04 13.58 -0.26
C GLN A 59 0.01 13.75 -1.78
N LEU A 60 -0.88 13.08 -2.52
CA LEU A 60 -0.89 13.12 -3.99
C LEU A 60 -1.51 14.39 -4.55
N PHE A 61 -2.47 14.96 -3.83
CA PHE A 61 -3.28 16.07 -4.29
C PHE A 61 -3.13 17.29 -3.36
N PRO A 62 -2.99 18.52 -3.88
CA PRO A 62 -2.91 19.74 -3.07
C PRO A 62 -4.13 19.93 -2.15
N GLU A 63 -5.31 19.60 -2.64
CA GLU A 63 -6.55 19.54 -1.88
C GLU A 63 -6.93 18.09 -1.59
N LYS A 64 -7.47 17.83 -0.40
CA LYS A 64 -7.88 16.48 0.01
C LYS A 64 -9.00 15.97 -0.90
N GLN A 65 -8.73 14.86 -1.57
CA GLN A 65 -9.68 14.18 -2.44
C GLN A 65 -9.34 12.69 -2.51
N PRO A 66 -10.32 11.80 -2.68
CA PRO A 66 -10.08 10.36 -2.66
C PRO A 66 -9.25 9.90 -3.85
N VAL A 67 -8.32 8.97 -3.61
CA VAL A 67 -7.66 8.24 -4.69
C VAL A 67 -8.69 7.28 -5.29
N GLN A 68 -9.21 7.58 -6.46
CA GLN A 68 -10.25 6.78 -7.12
C GLN A 68 -9.69 5.63 -7.94
N ASN A 69 -8.61 5.88 -8.68
CA ASN A 69 -7.97 4.91 -9.54
C ASN A 69 -6.47 4.94 -9.31
N MET A 70 -5.84 3.77 -9.39
CA MET A 70 -4.40 3.62 -9.24
C MET A 70 -3.97 2.44 -10.09
N GLU A 71 -2.97 2.67 -10.94
CA GLU A 71 -2.37 1.65 -11.78
C GLU A 71 -0.87 1.63 -11.50
N LEU A 72 -0.33 0.42 -11.41
CA LEU A 72 1.09 0.21 -11.23
C LEU A 72 1.68 -0.24 -12.56
N ASP A 73 2.48 0.63 -13.15
CA ASP A 73 3.37 0.22 -14.21
C ASP A 73 4.62 -0.44 -13.59
N SER A 74 4.71 -1.76 -13.74
CA SER A 74 5.87 -2.55 -13.28
C SER A 74 6.96 -2.66 -14.34
N THR A 75 6.72 -2.10 -15.54
CA THR A 75 7.74 -2.01 -16.58
C THR A 75 8.60 -0.77 -16.36
N LYS A 76 9.88 -1.01 -16.16
CA LYS A 76 10.93 0.00 -16.25
C LYS A 76 12.12 -0.62 -16.97
#